data_AF-A0A7T8K0W8-F1
#
_entry.id   AF-A0A7T8K0W8-F1
#
_cell.length_a   1.000
_cell.length_b   1.000
_cell.length_c   1.000
_cell.angle_alpha   90.00
_cell.angle_beta   90.00
_cell.angle_gamma   90.00
#
_symmetry.space_group_name_H-M   'P 1'
#
loop_
_entity.id
_entity.type
_entity.pdbx_description
1 polymer ?
#
loop_
_entity_poly.entity_id
_entity_poly.type
_entity_poly.pdbx_seq_one_letter_code
_entity_poly.pdbx_strand_id
1 'polypeptide(L)'
;IWKMSSEQDRRAAILDALRAGRAPKEIIEFLKLPKTTVYRVAQEFNESNGNATPLRKTQDRSRSKKRTLEFFHELQKRINDDPGTSMRDLAAKINADEKNIRTAVHEDLRSKSYVLKVRQMLSEASKA
;
A
#
# COMPACT_ATOMS: atom_id res chain seq x y z
N ILE A 1 34.87 -10.68 -7.77
CA ILE A 1 33.77 -11.33 -7.02
C ILE A 1 32.51 -10.52 -7.28
N TRP A 2 31.53 -11.03 -8.02
CA TRP A 2 30.26 -10.34 -8.25
C TRP A 2 29.47 -10.30 -6.94
N LYS A 3 29.43 -9.15 -6.28
CA LYS A 3 28.67 -8.98 -5.04
C LYS A 3 27.28 -8.52 -5.41
N MET A 4 26.32 -9.46 -5.43
CA MET A 4 24.91 -9.12 -5.62
C MET A 4 24.45 -8.25 -4.44
N SER A 5 24.08 -7.01 -4.77
CA SER A 5 23.91 -5.89 -3.83
C SER A 5 22.62 -6.02 -3.01
N SER A 6 21.51 -6.43 -3.64
CA SER A 6 20.22 -6.56 -2.97
C SER A 6 19.75 -8.02 -2.82
N GLU A 7 18.87 -8.27 -1.84
CA GLU A 7 18.17 -9.57 -1.70
C GLU A 7 17.36 -9.90 -2.96
N GLN A 8 16.78 -8.88 -3.60
CA GLN A 8 15.99 -9.03 -4.82
C GLN A 8 16.84 -9.54 -5.98
N ASP A 9 18.06 -9.02 -6.15
CA ASP A 9 18.98 -9.49 -7.20
C ASP A 9 19.32 -10.97 -6.98
N ARG A 10 19.65 -11.35 -5.74
CA ARG A 10 19.98 -12.74 -5.37
C ARG A 10 18.82 -13.68 -5.69
N ARG A 11 17.61 -13.25 -5.35
CA ARG A 11 16.39 -14.00 -5.59
C ARG A 11 16.09 -14.12 -7.08
N ALA A 12 16.30 -13.06 -7.86
CA ALA A 12 16.15 -13.06 -9.32
C ALA A 12 17.11 -14.05 -9.99
N ALA A 13 18.40 -14.03 -9.65
CA ALA A 13 19.36 -14.97 -10.25
C ALA A 13 19.07 -16.44 -9.90
N ILE A 14 18.60 -16.71 -8.67
CA ILE A 14 18.15 -18.07 -8.31
C ILE A 14 16.96 -18.49 -9.17
N LEU A 15 15.97 -17.62 -9.34
CA LEU A 15 14.78 -17.91 -10.16
C LEU A 15 15.13 -18.13 -11.63
N ASP A 16 16.03 -17.33 -12.19
CA ASP A 16 16.47 -17.49 -13.57
C ASP A 16 17.24 -18.80 -13.77
N ALA A 17 18.07 -19.20 -12.80
CA ALA A 17 18.75 -20.48 -12.84
C ALA A 17 17.78 -21.68 -12.71
N LEU A 18 16.74 -21.57 -11.87
CA LEU A 18 15.69 -22.58 -11.76
C LEU A 18 14.86 -22.71 -13.05
N ARG A 19 14.54 -21.58 -13.69
CA ARG A 19 13.86 -21.55 -15.00
C ARG A 19 14.72 -22.18 -16.10
N ALA A 20 16.04 -22.02 -16.01
CA ALA A 20 17.00 -22.69 -16.88
C ALA A 20 17.20 -24.19 -16.54
N GLY A 21 16.44 -24.75 -15.60
CA GLY A 21 16.47 -26.17 -15.24
C GLY A 21 17.67 -26.58 -14.37
N ARG A 22 18.37 -25.63 -13.74
CA ARG A 22 19.53 -25.94 -12.88
C ARG A 22 19.10 -26.49 -11.53
N ALA A 23 19.86 -27.46 -11.02
CA ALA A 23 19.58 -28.03 -9.71
C ALA A 23 20.00 -27.05 -8.58
N PRO A 24 19.27 -26.99 -7.45
CA PRO A 24 19.61 -26.11 -6.32
C PRO A 24 21.06 -26.23 -5.82
N LYS A 25 21.65 -27.43 -5.89
CA LYS A 25 23.06 -27.66 -5.52
C LYS A 25 24.02 -26.91 -6.46
N GLU A 26 23.81 -26.99 -7.77
CA GLU A 26 24.61 -26.28 -8.78
C GLU A 26 24.50 -24.77 -8.60
N ILE A 27 23.30 -24.27 -8.27
CA ILE A 27 23.04 -22.86 -8.02
C ILE A 27 23.83 -22.35 -6.80
N ILE A 28 23.89 -23.13 -5.71
CA ILE A 28 24.68 -22.80 -4.51
C ILE A 28 26.16 -22.70 -4.86
N GLU A 29 26.68 -23.67 -5.60
CA GLU A 29 28.09 -23.72 -5.97
C GLU A 29 28.49 -22.59 -6.92
N PHE A 30 27.61 -22.24 -7.87
CA PHE A 30 27.86 -21.20 -8.87
C PHE A 30 27.69 -19.79 -8.31
N LEU A 31 26.55 -19.50 -7.67
CA LEU A 31 26.24 -18.17 -7.14
C LEU A 31 26.88 -17.90 -5.78
N LYS A 32 27.46 -18.91 -5.12
CA LYS A 32 28.02 -18.84 -3.75
C LYS A 32 27.03 -18.27 -2.74
N LEU A 33 25.75 -18.60 -2.90
CA LEU A 33 24.66 -18.15 -2.04
C LEU A 33 24.39 -19.16 -0.90
N PRO A 34 23.86 -18.70 0.25
CA PRO A 34 23.51 -19.60 1.34
C PRO A 34 22.51 -20.67 0.90
N LYS A 35 22.77 -21.93 1.28
CA LYS A 35 21.89 -23.08 1.02
C LYS A 35 20.43 -22.80 1.43
N THR A 36 20.24 -22.21 2.60
CA THR A 36 18.92 -21.86 3.14
C THR A 36 18.13 -20.96 2.20
N THR A 37 18.76 -19.94 1.62
CA THR A 37 18.12 -19.03 0.67
C THR A 37 17.73 -19.74 -0.62
N VAL A 38 18.63 -20.54 -1.20
CA VAL A 38 18.38 -21.23 -2.47
C VAL A 38 17.23 -22.23 -2.35
N TYR A 39 17.24 -23.06 -1.30
CA TYR A 39 16.16 -24.04 -1.09
C TYR A 39 14.81 -23.39 -0.78
N ARG A 40 14.79 -22.30 -0.01
CA ARG A 40 13.56 -21.53 0.23
C ARG A 40 12.96 -21.00 -1.07
N VAL A 41 13.78 -20.40 -1.93
CA VAL A 41 13.32 -19.87 -3.22
C VAL A 41 12.90 -20.98 -4.18
N ALA A 42 13.61 -22.12 -4.19
CA ALA A 42 13.23 -23.28 -5.00
C ALA A 42 11.89 -23.89 -4.58
N GLN A 43 11.62 -23.95 -3.27
CA GLN A 43 10.31 -24.36 -2.76
C GLN A 43 9.21 -23.41 -3.23
N GLU A 44 9.40 -22.10 -3.06
CA GLU A 44 8.43 -21.09 -3.52
C GLU A 44 8.22 -21.14 -5.05
N PHE A 45 9.27 -21.44 -5.82
CA PHE A 45 9.19 -21.65 -7.27
C PHE A 45 8.33 -22.86 -7.63
N ASN A 46 8.47 -23.97 -6.91
CA ASN A 46 7.66 -25.16 -7.14
C ASN A 46 6.19 -24.94 -6.72
N GLU A 47 5.95 -24.32 -5.57
CA GLU A 47 4.60 -23.99 -5.09
C GLU A 47 3.83 -23.05 -6.03
N SER A 48 4.55 -22.18 -6.74
CA SER A 48 3.99 -21.24 -7.72
C SER A 48 4.00 -21.78 -9.16
N ASN A 49 4.29 -23.07 -9.38
CA ASN A 49 4.40 -23.68 -10.69
C ASN A 49 5.31 -22.90 -11.66
N GLY A 50 6.44 -22.42 -11.15
CA GLY A 50 7.45 -21.66 -11.89
C GLY A 50 7.18 -20.17 -12.03
N ASN A 51 6.07 -19.66 -11.48
CA ASN A 51 5.69 -18.25 -11.52
C ASN A 51 6.17 -17.44 -10.30
N ALA A 52 7.16 -17.94 -9.56
CA ALA A 52 7.71 -17.22 -8.42
C ALA A 52 8.34 -15.90 -8.89
N THR A 53 8.10 -14.85 -8.11
CA THR A 53 8.64 -13.51 -8.35
C THR A 53 9.82 -13.22 -7.41
N PRO A 54 10.79 -12.41 -7.87
CA PRO A 54 11.91 -11.96 -7.03
C PRO A 54 11.49 -10.88 -6.03
N LEU A 55 10.29 -10.33 -6.18
CA LEU A 55 9.75 -9.32 -5.29
C LEU A 55 9.52 -9.91 -3.90
N ARG A 56 9.91 -9.14 -2.89
CA ARG A 56 9.55 -9.45 -1.51
C ARG A 56 8.03 -9.46 -1.40
N LYS A 57 7.47 -10.45 -0.71
CA LYS A 57 6.04 -10.45 -0.36
C LYS A 57 5.72 -9.13 0.32
N THR A 58 4.93 -8.29 -0.32
CA THR A 58 4.43 -7.07 0.30
C THR A 58 3.60 -7.51 1.49
N GLN A 59 4.03 -7.13 2.70
CA GLN A 59 3.19 -7.32 3.86
C GLN A 59 1.93 -6.49 3.62
N ASP A 60 0.80 -7.17 3.53
CA ASP A 60 -0.47 -6.49 3.35
C ASP A 60 -0.73 -5.61 4.59
N ARG A 61 -0.55 -4.30 4.41
CA ARG A 61 -0.84 -3.28 5.42
C ARG A 61 -2.35 -3.02 5.52
N SER A 62 -3.19 -3.66 4.71
CA SER A 62 -4.65 -3.60 4.81
C SER A 62 -5.18 -4.07 6.17
N ARG A 63 -4.39 -4.86 6.90
CA ARG A 63 -4.65 -5.21 8.31
C ARG A 63 -4.58 -4.03 9.28
N SER A 64 -4.41 -2.81 8.80
CA SER A 64 -4.88 -1.62 9.51
C SER A 64 -6.41 -1.68 9.59
N LYS A 65 -6.93 -2.48 10.54
CA LYS A 65 -8.34 -2.77 10.90
C LYS A 65 -9.28 -1.55 11.03
N LYS A 66 -8.78 -0.33 10.77
CA LYS A 66 -9.44 0.95 11.03
C LYS A 66 -10.06 1.61 9.78
N ARG A 67 -9.86 1.07 8.57
CA ARG A 67 -10.37 1.63 7.30
C ARG A 67 -11.29 0.66 6.55
N THR A 68 -12.30 0.17 7.26
CA THR A 68 -13.36 -0.66 6.69
C THR A 68 -14.29 0.19 5.82
N LEU A 69 -15.06 -0.43 4.91
CA LEU A 69 -16.09 0.27 4.14
C LEU A 69 -17.09 1.01 5.04
N GLU A 70 -17.50 0.41 6.16
CA GLU A 70 -18.41 1.03 7.14
C GLU A 70 -17.85 2.34 7.71
N PHE A 71 -16.54 2.36 8.01
CA PHE A 71 -15.85 3.57 8.48
C PHE A 71 -15.92 4.68 7.45
N PHE A 72 -15.72 4.37 6.17
CA PHE A 72 -15.83 5.37 5.10
C PHE A 72 -17.25 5.86 4.90
N HIS A 73 -18.26 4.99 4.99
CA HIS A 73 -19.65 5.38 4.93
C HIS A 73 -20.04 6.33 6.07
N GLU A 74 -19.65 6.02 7.30
CA GLU A 74 -19.92 6.87 8.46
C GLU A 74 -19.20 8.22 8.35
N LEU A 75 -17.92 8.21 7.96
CA LEU A 75 -17.13 9.42 7.77
C LEU A 75 -17.72 10.32 6.68
N GLN A 76 -18.07 9.75 5.52
CA GLN A 76 -18.66 10.50 4.42
C GLN A 76 -20.03 11.08 4.80
N LYS A 77 -20.85 10.33 5.53
CA LYS A 77 -22.13 10.81 6.03
C LYS A 77 -21.95 12.05 6.90
N ARG A 78 -21.04 12.03 7.88
CA ARG A 78 -20.82 13.17 8.79
C ARG A 78 -20.24 14.39 8.07
N ILE A 79 -19.39 14.19 7.06
CA ILE A 79 -18.87 15.30 6.23
C ILE A 79 -19.99 15.92 5.39
N ASN A 80 -20.90 15.10 4.86
CA ASN A 80 -22.04 15.59 4.09
C ASN A 80 -23.06 16.32 4.98
N ASP A 81 -23.27 15.84 6.21
CA ASP A 81 -24.20 16.45 7.18
C ASP A 81 -23.70 17.83 7.63
N ASP A 82 -22.40 17.97 7.92
CA ASP A 82 -21.77 19.25 8.28
C ASP A 82 -20.31 19.33 7.76
N PRO A 83 -20.08 19.98 6.59
CA PRO A 83 -18.76 20.09 5.99
C PRO A 83 -17.83 21.05 6.74
N GLY A 84 -18.34 21.85 7.68
CA GLY A 84 -17.55 22.74 8.53
C GLY A 84 -16.89 22.04 9.73
N THR A 85 -17.24 20.78 9.98
CA THR A 85 -16.73 20.00 11.12
C THR A 85 -15.21 19.85 11.04
N SER A 86 -14.50 20.11 12.14
CA SER A 86 -13.05 19.90 12.21
C SER A 86 -12.70 18.41 12.15
N MET A 87 -11.51 18.08 11.62
CA MET A 87 -11.01 16.69 11.59
C MET A 87 -10.91 16.07 12.99
N ARG A 88 -10.66 16.90 14.02
CA ARG A 88 -10.58 16.49 15.42
C ARG A 88 -11.95 16.11 15.98
N ASP A 89 -12.99 16.85 15.64
CA ASP A 89 -14.36 16.54 16.04
C ASP A 89 -14.88 15.29 15.32
N LEU A 90 -14.53 15.12 14.04
CA LEU A 90 -14.83 13.88 13.31
C LEU A 90 -14.14 12.67 13.95
N ALA A 91 -12.89 12.81 14.37
CA ALA A 91 -12.15 11.78 15.10
C ALA A 91 -12.83 11.41 16.43
N ALA A 92 -13.23 12.39 17.24
CA ALA A 92 -13.94 12.14 18.49
C ALA A 92 -15.29 11.42 18.24
N LYS A 93 -16.02 11.85 17.21
CA LYS A 93 -17.33 11.31 16.82
C LYS A 93 -17.28 9.87 16.32
N ILE A 94 -16.23 9.50 15.57
CA ILE A 94 -16.04 8.17 14.96
C ILE A 94 -15.14 7.28 15.84
N ASN A 95 -14.67 7.80 16.98
CA ASN A 95 -13.73 7.14 17.88
C ASN A 95 -12.46 6.64 17.15
N ALA A 96 -11.89 7.51 16.32
CA ALA A 96 -10.71 7.25 15.52
C ALA A 96 -9.61 8.27 15.83
N ASP A 97 -8.37 7.95 15.46
CA ASP A 97 -7.27 8.90 15.54
C ASP A 97 -7.42 10.00 14.47
N GLU A 98 -7.15 11.25 14.84
CA GLU A 98 -7.23 12.42 13.94
C GLU A 98 -6.34 12.23 12.71
N LYS A 99 -5.15 11.66 12.90
CA LYS A 99 -4.24 11.37 11.78
C LYS A 99 -4.88 10.39 10.79
N ASN A 100 -5.59 9.38 11.28
CA ASN A 100 -6.28 8.42 10.43
C ASN A 100 -7.44 9.09 9.66
N ILE A 101 -8.23 9.93 10.33
CA ILE A 101 -9.32 10.70 9.71
C ILE A 101 -8.78 11.61 8.61
N ARG A 102 -7.72 12.38 8.90
CA ARG A 102 -7.09 13.28 7.93
C ARG A 102 -6.64 12.55 6.68
N THR A 103 -5.96 11.41 6.84
CA THR A 103 -5.53 10.58 5.71
C THR A 103 -6.73 10.00 4.96
N ALA A 104 -7.75 9.51 5.67
CA ALA A 104 -8.96 8.98 5.06
C ALA A 104 -9.72 10.04 4.24
N VAL A 105 -9.84 11.27 4.75
CA VAL A 105 -10.50 12.37 4.04
C VAL A 105 -9.73 12.78 2.78
N HIS A 106 -8.40 12.91 2.86
CA HIS A 106 -7.60 13.42 1.76
C HIS A 106 -7.17 12.38 0.73
N GLU A 107 -6.75 11.19 1.15
CA GLU A 107 -6.21 10.15 0.26
C GLU A 107 -7.32 9.22 -0.24
N ASP A 108 -8.18 8.75 0.67
CA ASP A 108 -9.16 7.70 0.37
C ASP A 108 -10.46 8.30 -0.19
N LEU A 109 -11.09 9.25 0.52
CA LEU A 109 -12.31 9.95 0.08
C LEU A 109 -12.02 11.07 -0.92
N ARG A 110 -10.76 11.52 -1.00
CA ARG A 110 -10.29 12.60 -1.89
C ARG A 110 -11.16 13.86 -1.81
N SER A 111 -11.70 14.16 -0.64
CA SER A 111 -12.51 15.35 -0.42
C SER A 111 -11.61 16.58 -0.56
N LYS A 112 -11.84 17.35 -1.63
CA LYS A 112 -11.18 18.63 -1.83
C LYS A 112 -11.96 19.69 -1.05
N SER A 113 -11.29 20.44 -0.18
CA SER A 113 -11.88 21.64 0.40
C SER A 113 -12.18 22.62 -0.74
N TYR A 114 -13.46 22.87 -1.02
CA TYR A 114 -13.83 23.99 -1.88
C TYR A 114 -13.55 25.27 -1.11
N VAL A 115 -12.42 25.93 -1.40
CA VAL A 115 -12.25 27.33 -1.03
C VAL A 115 -13.17 28.12 -1.95
N LEU A 116 -14.39 28.41 -1.50
CA LEU A 116 -15.29 29.34 -2.17
C LEU A 116 -14.55 30.68 -2.31
N LYS A 117 -14.15 31.02 -3.53
CA LYS A 117 -13.54 32.33 -3.80
C LYS A 117 -14.64 33.37 -3.60
N VAL A 118 -14.45 34.27 -2.64
CA VAL A 118 -15.36 35.38 -2.27
C VAL A 118 -15.99 36.09 -3.49
N ARG A 119 -15.28 36.15 -4.62
CA ARG A 119 -15.77 36.74 -5.88
C ARG A 119 -17.00 36.05 -6.49
N GLN A 120 -17.30 34.78 -6.18
CA GLN A 120 -18.51 34.10 -6.66
C GLN A 120 -19.78 34.45 -5.86
N MET A 121 -19.63 35.00 -4.66
CA MET A 121 -20.77 35.39 -3.81
C MET A 121 -21.44 36.69 -4.27
N LEU A 122 -20.79 37.46 -5.15
CA LEU A 122 -21.29 38.74 -5.67
C LEU A 122 -22.00 38.60 -7.04
N SER A 123 -22.63 37.45 -7.29
CA SER A 123 -23.60 37.29 -8.38
C SER A 123 -24.88 38.06 -8.06
N GLU A 124 -25.60 38.50 -9.09
CA GLU A 124 -26.64 39.56 -9.15
C GLU A 124 -27.65 39.70 -8.01
N ALA A 125 -27.84 38.69 -7.15
CA ALA A 125 -28.70 38.74 -5.97
C ALA A 125 -28.26 39.71 -4.85
N SER A 126 -27.03 40.25 -4.90
CA SER A 126 -26.53 41.22 -3.92
C SER A 126 -26.64 42.69 -4.35
N LYS A 127 -27.29 43.00 -5.49
CA LYS A 127 -27.67 44.36 -5.87
C LYS A 127 -29.12 44.61 -5.43
N ALA A 128 -29.29 44.98 -4.16
CA ALA A 128 -30.48 45.69 -3.70
C ALA A 128 -30.37 47.18 -4.04
#